data_AF-A0A948FPF9-F1
#
_entry.id   AF-A0A948FPF9-F1
#
_cell.length_a   1.000
_cell.length_b   1.000
_cell.length_c   1.000
_cell.angle_alpha   90.00
_cell.angle_beta   90.00
_cell.angle_gamma   90.00
#
_symmetry.space_group_name_H-M   'P 1'
#
loop_
_entity.id
_entity.type
_entity.pdbx_description
1 polymer ?
#
loop_
_entity_poly.entity_id
_entity_poly.type
_entity_poly.pdbx_seq_one_letter_code
_entity_poly.pdbx_strand_id
1 'polypeptide(L)'
;MKLSAIRFANSASIHLKALKARLGITPNVLCRIGFCLSVEDPAPLSLSEFPTDSDRIIDRHVLLGPYDGLLVAMMRQRLADDGAASPHDDEAVGDYFRAHVHRGVHLLFKRVKTPADLARLLPARTPVV
;
A
#
# COMPACT_ATOMS: atom_id res chain seq x y z
N MET A 1 7.49 2.82 -13.59
CA MET A 1 6.19 3.16 -12.99
C MET A 1 5.91 4.63 -13.21
N LYS A 2 4.81 4.95 -13.90
CA LYS A 2 4.33 6.30 -14.14
C LYS A 2 3.32 6.69 -13.06
N LEU A 3 3.82 7.29 -11.99
CA LEU A 3 3.03 7.78 -10.86
C LEU A 3 3.76 8.99 -10.26
N SER A 4 3.11 10.15 -10.20
CA SER A 4 3.67 11.38 -9.60
C SER A 4 3.16 11.60 -8.17
N ALA A 5 1.91 11.26 -7.91
CA ALA A 5 1.26 11.34 -6.61
C ALA A 5 0.12 10.32 -6.52
N ILE A 6 -0.29 9.98 -5.30
CA ILE A 6 -1.50 9.18 -5.05
C ILE A 6 -2.60 10.09 -4.54
N ARG A 7 -3.74 10.11 -5.25
CA ARG A 7 -5.02 10.57 -4.72
C ARG A 7 -5.77 9.40 -4.11
N PHE A 8 -6.26 9.57 -2.89
CA PHE A 8 -6.88 8.49 -2.14
C PHE A 8 -8.40 8.42 -2.31
N ALA A 9 -8.97 7.25 -2.04
CA ALA A 9 -10.40 7.11 -1.79
C ALA A 9 -10.78 7.81 -0.47
N ASN A 10 -12.01 8.30 -0.35
CA ASN A 10 -12.51 8.90 0.89
C ASN A 10 -12.39 7.95 2.09
N SER A 11 -12.72 6.67 1.87
CA SER A 11 -12.60 5.62 2.89
C SER A 11 -11.16 5.44 3.38
N ALA A 12 -10.19 5.39 2.46
CA ALA A 12 -8.77 5.32 2.80
C ALA A 12 -8.28 6.59 3.53
N SER A 13 -8.76 7.78 3.13
CA SER A 13 -8.44 9.05 3.80
C SER A 13 -8.90 9.08 5.25
N ILE A 14 -10.13 8.61 5.53
CA ILE A 14 -10.67 8.47 6.89
C ILE A 14 -9.83 7.48 7.71
N HIS A 15 -9.50 6.32 7.14
CA HIS A 15 -8.68 5.31 7.81
C HIS A 15 -7.28 5.83 8.14
N LEU A 16 -6.62 6.54 7.22
CA LEU A 16 -5.30 7.14 7.46
C LEU A 16 -5.35 8.18 8.58
N LYS A 17 -6.40 9.00 8.64
CA LYS A 17 -6.59 9.98 9.74
C LYS A 17 -6.73 9.26 11.09
N ALA A 18 -7.55 8.21 11.15
CA ALA A 18 -7.76 7.42 12.37
C ALA A 18 -6.49 6.66 12.80
N LEU A 19 -5.79 6.04 11.85
CA LEU A 19 -4.51 5.35 12.10
C LEU A 19 -3.45 6.31 12.63
N LYS A 20 -3.29 7.50 12.01
CA LYS A 20 -2.37 8.53 12.49
C LYS A 20 -2.69 8.94 13.93
N ALA A 21 -3.97 9.20 14.23
CA ALA A 21 -4.38 9.65 15.56
C ALA A 21 -4.09 8.60 16.65
N ARG A 22 -4.31 7.31 16.38
CA ARG A 22 -4.15 6.25 17.39
C ARG A 22 -2.73 5.67 17.48
N LEU A 23 -1.95 5.72 16.40
CA LEU A 23 -0.62 5.12 16.34
C LEU A 23 0.52 6.15 16.43
N GLY A 24 0.24 7.43 16.17
CA GLY A 24 1.27 8.47 16.07
C GLY A 24 2.16 8.36 14.81
N ILE A 25 1.85 7.43 13.90
CA ILE A 25 2.64 7.18 12.68
C ILE A 25 2.14 8.05 11.53
N THR A 26 3.06 8.61 10.76
CA THR A 26 2.73 9.46 9.62
C THR A 26 2.05 8.68 8.49
N PRO A 27 1.13 9.30 7.72
CA PRO A 27 0.42 8.62 6.64
C PRO A 27 1.31 7.97 5.58
N ASN A 28 2.43 8.59 5.21
CA ASN A 28 3.36 8.00 4.24
C ASN A 28 3.98 6.68 4.74
N VAL A 29 4.34 6.59 6.01
CA VAL A 29 4.84 5.35 6.61
C VAL A 29 3.73 4.30 6.69
N LEU A 30 2.52 4.70 7.10
CA LEU A 30 1.35 3.80 7.11
C LEU A 30 1.04 3.23 5.73
N CYS A 31 1.13 4.05 4.67
CA CYS A 31 0.94 3.60 3.30
C CYS A 31 2.01 2.59 2.85
N ARG A 32 3.29 2.77 3.25
CA ARG A 32 4.36 1.79 2.95
C ARG A 32 4.09 0.45 3.63
N ILE A 33 3.73 0.46 4.92
CA ILE A 33 3.37 -0.75 5.67
C ILE A 33 2.14 -1.41 5.03
N GLY A 34 1.11 -0.63 4.73
CA GLY A 34 -0.10 -1.10 4.08
C GLY A 34 0.19 -1.74 2.72
N PHE A 35 1.03 -1.11 1.89
CA PHE A 35 1.45 -1.67 0.61
C PHE A 35 2.10 -3.05 0.79
N CYS A 36 3.06 -3.19 1.71
CA CYS A 36 3.70 -4.48 1.98
C CYS A 36 2.68 -5.55 2.40
N LEU A 37 1.75 -5.21 3.31
CA LEU A 37 0.67 -6.12 3.72
C LEU A 37 -0.24 -6.52 2.56
N SER A 38 -0.48 -5.60 1.63
CA SER A 38 -1.34 -5.82 0.47
C SER A 38 -0.68 -6.70 -0.59
N VAL A 39 0.64 -6.55 -0.77
CA VAL A 39 1.44 -7.38 -1.68
C VAL A 39 1.61 -8.81 -1.13
N GLU A 40 1.61 -8.99 0.18
CA GLU A 40 1.62 -10.33 0.81
C GLU A 40 0.25 -11.03 0.72
N ASP A 41 -0.84 -10.27 0.61
CA ASP A 41 -2.19 -10.83 0.58
C ASP A 41 -2.49 -11.50 -0.78
N PRO A 42 -2.73 -12.83 -0.82
CA PRO A 42 -2.88 -13.57 -2.07
C PRO A 42 -4.22 -13.31 -2.76
N ALA A 43 -5.19 -12.68 -2.11
CA ALA A 43 -6.47 -12.43 -2.76
C ALA A 43 -6.29 -11.49 -3.97
N PRO A 44 -7.01 -11.72 -5.08
CA PRO A 44 -6.91 -10.88 -6.26
C PRO A 44 -7.34 -9.44 -5.95
N LEU A 45 -6.79 -8.50 -6.69
CA LEU A 45 -7.09 -7.07 -6.53
C LEU A 45 -7.86 -6.55 -7.75
N SER A 46 -8.99 -5.89 -7.52
CA SER A 46 -9.75 -5.21 -8.56
C SER A 46 -9.56 -3.70 -8.47
N LEU A 47 -9.11 -3.07 -9.56
CA LEU A 47 -8.86 -1.62 -9.59
C LEU A 47 -10.14 -0.79 -9.38
N SER A 48 -11.31 -1.32 -9.79
CA SER A 48 -12.60 -0.62 -9.67
C SER A 48 -13.08 -0.45 -8.22
N GLU A 49 -12.53 -1.21 -7.27
CA GLU A 49 -12.86 -1.10 -5.85
C GLU A 49 -12.23 0.13 -5.17
N PHE A 50 -11.30 0.80 -5.85
CA PHE A 50 -10.45 1.84 -5.26
C PHE A 50 -10.57 3.17 -6.02
N PRO A 51 -11.67 3.92 -5.83
CA PRO A 51 -11.85 5.24 -6.43
C PRO A 51 -10.85 6.26 -5.88
N THR A 52 -10.72 7.40 -6.57
CA THR A 52 -9.83 8.52 -6.20
C THR A 52 -10.66 9.78 -5.91
N ASP A 53 -11.65 9.65 -5.03
CA ASP A 53 -12.72 10.62 -4.79
C ASP A 53 -12.49 11.55 -3.58
N SER A 54 -11.28 11.56 -3.00
CA SER A 54 -10.92 12.46 -1.90
C SER A 54 -9.95 13.57 -2.30
N ASP A 55 -9.90 14.63 -1.49
CA ASP A 55 -8.91 15.71 -1.60
C ASP A 55 -7.54 15.33 -1.05
N ARG A 56 -7.39 14.15 -0.44
CA ARG A 56 -6.10 13.71 0.08
C ARG A 56 -5.22 13.25 -1.07
N ILE A 57 -4.09 13.94 -1.23
CA ILE A 57 -3.03 13.62 -2.18
C ILE A 57 -1.72 13.48 -1.40
N ILE A 58 -0.90 12.49 -1.76
CA ILE A 58 0.48 12.38 -1.28
C ILE A 58 1.39 12.20 -2.49
N ASP A 59 2.35 13.10 -2.67
CA ASP A 59 3.34 13.01 -3.74
C ASP A 59 4.22 11.76 -3.59
N ARG A 60 4.62 11.17 -4.71
CA ARG A 60 5.42 9.95 -4.74
C ARG A 60 6.72 10.09 -3.95
N HIS A 61 7.42 11.22 -4.09
CA HIS A 61 8.69 11.44 -3.39
C HIS A 61 8.50 11.45 -1.86
N VAL A 62 7.38 11.97 -1.35
CA VAL A 62 7.01 11.92 0.08
C VAL A 62 6.55 10.53 0.49
N LEU A 63 5.73 9.90 -0.36
CA LEU A 63 5.13 8.60 -0.11
C LEU A 63 6.18 7.51 -0.05
N LEU A 64 7.09 7.44 -1.02
CA LEU A 64 8.05 6.34 -1.16
C LEU A 64 9.42 6.68 -0.57
N GLY A 65 9.85 7.95 -0.71
CA GLY A 65 11.15 8.41 -0.20
C GLY A 65 12.30 7.51 -0.69
N PRO A 66 13.22 7.09 0.20
CA PRO A 66 14.36 6.26 -0.21
C PRO A 66 13.98 4.83 -0.64
N TYR A 67 12.75 4.39 -0.40
CA TYR A 67 12.29 3.04 -0.73
C TYR A 67 11.64 2.94 -2.11
N ASP A 68 11.65 4.02 -2.91
CA ASP A 68 10.97 4.09 -4.21
C ASP A 68 11.33 2.91 -5.13
N GLY A 69 12.63 2.70 -5.38
CA GLY A 69 13.10 1.62 -6.24
C GLY A 69 12.66 0.23 -5.74
N LEU A 70 12.74 -0.01 -4.43
CA LEU A 70 12.33 -1.28 -3.82
C LEU A 70 10.83 -1.53 -3.98
N LEU A 71 10.00 -0.54 -3.63
CA LEU A 71 8.55 -0.68 -3.67
C LEU A 71 8.02 -0.82 -5.10
N VAL A 72 8.65 -0.15 -6.07
CA VAL A 72 8.37 -0.34 -7.50
C VAL A 72 8.74 -1.75 -7.96
N ALA A 73 9.92 -2.25 -7.57
CA ALA A 73 10.34 -3.60 -7.92
C ALA A 73 9.39 -4.66 -7.35
N MET A 74 8.96 -4.51 -6.10
CA MET A 74 7.96 -5.39 -5.47
C MET A 74 6.63 -5.38 -6.24
N MET A 75 6.16 -4.22 -6.69
CA MET A 75 4.92 -4.14 -7.48
C MET A 75 5.07 -4.82 -8.84
N ARG A 76 6.20 -4.63 -9.53
CA ARG A 76 6.44 -5.32 -10.81
C ARG A 76 6.49 -6.84 -10.62
N GLN A 77 7.17 -7.32 -9.57
CA GLN A 77 7.19 -8.74 -9.23
C GLN A 77 5.77 -9.26 -8.98
N ARG A 78 5.00 -8.56 -8.14
CA ARG A 78 3.63 -8.95 -7.83
C ARG A 78 2.72 -9.02 -9.07
N LEU A 79 2.87 -8.09 -10.02
CA LEU A 79 2.13 -8.15 -11.30
C LEU A 79 2.55 -9.34 -12.17
N ALA A 80 3.85 -9.65 -12.20
CA ALA A 80 4.35 -10.81 -12.92
C ALA A 80 3.79 -12.12 -12.32
N ASP A 81 3.73 -12.21 -10.98
CA ASP A 81 3.20 -13.37 -10.26
C ASP A 81 1.70 -13.54 -10.47
N ASP A 82 0.92 -12.45 -10.40
CA ASP A 82 -0.53 -12.49 -10.54
C ASP A 82 -0.99 -12.65 -12.00
N GLY A 83 -0.13 -12.34 -12.99
CA GLY A 83 -0.50 -12.28 -14.41
C GLY A 83 -1.56 -11.21 -14.73
N ALA A 84 -1.76 -10.24 -13.83
CA ALA A 84 -2.86 -9.27 -13.89
C ALA A 84 -2.62 -8.10 -14.86
N ALA A 85 -1.36 -7.77 -15.13
CA ALA A 85 -0.93 -6.80 -16.12
C ALA A 85 0.55 -7.03 -16.47
N SER A 86 1.01 -6.44 -17.58
CA SER A 86 2.44 -6.48 -17.92
C SER A 86 3.27 -5.76 -16.85
N PRO A 87 4.31 -6.39 -16.28
CA PRO A 87 5.20 -5.74 -15.33
C PRO A 87 6.07 -4.66 -16.00
N HIS A 88 6.05 -4.53 -17.33
CA HIS A 88 6.76 -3.49 -18.09
C HIS A 88 5.85 -2.32 -18.49
N ASP A 89 4.53 -2.44 -18.29
CA ASP A 89 3.59 -1.35 -18.49
C ASP A 89 3.64 -0.40 -17.28
N ASP A 90 4.27 0.74 -17.48
CA ASP A 90 4.50 1.71 -16.42
C ASP A 90 3.23 2.37 -15.88
N GLU A 91 2.19 2.47 -16.70
CA GLU A 91 0.89 3.02 -16.31
C GLU A 91 0.12 2.00 -15.47
N ALA A 92 0.02 0.75 -15.94
CA ALA A 92 -0.59 -0.33 -15.18
C ALA A 92 0.10 -0.55 -13.82
N VAL A 93 1.44 -0.53 -13.78
CA VAL A 93 2.19 -0.62 -12.51
C VAL A 93 1.79 0.51 -11.55
N GLY A 94 1.56 1.73 -12.05
CA GLY A 94 1.13 2.87 -11.23
C GLY A 94 -0.27 2.69 -10.66
N ASP A 95 -1.22 2.21 -11.47
CA ASP A 95 -2.59 1.96 -11.05
C ASP A 95 -2.71 0.86 -10.00
N TYR A 96 -2.03 -0.26 -10.22
CA TYR A 96 -1.98 -1.35 -9.25
C TYR A 96 -1.25 -0.94 -7.98
N PHE A 97 -0.16 -0.17 -8.07
CA PHE A 97 0.54 0.36 -6.90
C PHE A 97 -0.42 1.17 -6.01
N ARG A 98 -1.18 2.08 -6.63
CA ARG A 98 -2.19 2.89 -5.93
C ARG A 98 -3.26 2.02 -5.28
N ALA A 99 -3.79 1.04 -6.00
CA ALA A 99 -4.82 0.16 -5.47
C ALA A 99 -4.30 -0.71 -4.31
N HIS A 100 -3.07 -1.24 -4.40
CA HIS A 100 -2.44 -1.96 -3.30
C HIS A 100 -2.25 -1.09 -2.07
N VAL A 101 -1.86 0.18 -2.23
CA VAL A 101 -1.79 1.13 -1.12
C VAL A 101 -3.17 1.30 -0.46
N HIS A 102 -4.25 1.46 -1.24
CA HIS A 102 -5.61 1.60 -0.69
C HIS A 102 -6.04 0.35 0.08
N ARG A 103 -5.98 -0.83 -0.53
CA ARG A 103 -6.25 -2.11 0.12
C ARG A 103 -5.43 -2.27 1.40
N GLY A 104 -4.15 -1.94 1.32
CA GLY A 104 -3.21 -1.95 2.44
C GLY A 104 -3.64 -1.11 3.62
N VAL A 105 -4.11 0.12 3.36
CA VAL A 105 -4.68 0.99 4.40
C VAL A 105 -5.92 0.36 5.05
N HIS A 106 -6.80 -0.27 4.26
CA HIS A 106 -7.97 -0.98 4.80
C HIS A 106 -7.59 -2.18 5.66
N LEU A 107 -6.63 -3.00 5.21
CA LEU A 107 -6.10 -4.13 5.96
C LEU A 107 -5.47 -3.67 7.28
N LEU A 108 -4.61 -2.65 7.22
CA LEU A 108 -3.95 -2.09 8.39
C LEU A 108 -4.96 -1.51 9.40
N PHE A 109 -5.97 -0.79 8.91
CA PHE A 109 -7.03 -0.22 9.76
C PHE A 109 -7.82 -1.31 10.51
N LYS A 110 -8.11 -2.43 9.83
CA LYS A 110 -8.79 -3.59 10.42
C LYS A 110 -7.92 -4.28 11.47
N ARG A 111 -6.63 -4.54 11.16
CA ARG A 111 -5.74 -5.40 11.97
C ARG A 111 -5.03 -4.70 13.15
N VAL A 112 -4.75 -3.40 13.08
CA VAL A 112 -3.87 -2.72 14.05
C VAL A 112 -4.63 -1.64 14.82
N LYS A 113 -5.01 -1.87 16.08
CA LYS A 113 -5.75 -0.88 16.90
C LYS A 113 -4.85 -0.06 17.81
N THR A 114 -3.72 -0.63 18.21
CA THR A 114 -2.70 -0.04 19.07
C THR A 114 -1.31 -0.20 18.44
N PRO A 115 -0.30 0.56 18.86
CA PRO A 115 1.07 0.38 18.38
C PRO A 115 1.60 -1.06 18.59
N ALA A 116 1.21 -1.72 19.68
CA ALA A 116 1.63 -3.09 19.97
C ALA A 116 1.14 -4.11 18.93
N ASP A 117 0.00 -3.85 18.28
CA ASP A 117 -0.54 -4.75 17.25
C ASP A 117 0.34 -4.81 16.00
N LEU A 118 1.23 -3.84 15.78
CA LEU A 118 2.19 -3.87 14.66
C LEU A 118 3.12 -5.09 14.73
N ALA A 119 3.45 -5.57 15.94
CA ALA A 119 4.29 -6.76 16.10
C ALA A 119 3.63 -8.02 15.51
N ARG A 120 2.29 -8.05 15.43
CA ARG A 120 1.53 -9.17 14.84
C ARG A 120 1.54 -9.18 13.32
N LEU A 121 2.03 -8.10 12.69
CA LEU A 121 2.20 -8.02 11.23
C LEU A 121 3.51 -8.63 10.76
N LEU A 122 4.43 -8.91 11.69
CA LEU A 122 5.68 -9.55 11.34
C LEU A 122 5.39 -10.99 10.91
N PRO A 123 6.02 -11.46 9.82
CA PRO A 123 5.91 -12.87 9.46
C PRO A 123 6.40 -13.72 10.63
N ALA A 124 5.79 -14.89 10.83
CA ALA A 124 6.36 -15.89 11.72
C ALA A 124 7.81 -16.12 11.28
N ARG A 125 8.77 -16.08 12.20
CA ARG A 125 10.19 -16.27 11.87
C ARG A 125 10.33 -17.58 11.10
N THR A 126 10.46 -17.52 9.78
CA THR A 126 10.89 -18.67 9.01
C THR A 126 12.34 -18.90 9.39
N PRO A 127 12.71 -20.06 9.96
CA PRO A 127 14.12 -20.36 10.15
C PRO A 127 14.77 -20.26 8.77
N VAL A 128 15.83 -19.44 8.69
CA VAL A 128 16.66 -19.39 7.50
C VAL A 128 17.31 -20.77 7.38
N VAL A 129 16.87 -21.53 6.39
CA VAL A 129 17.47 -22.83 6.03
C VAL A 129 18.80 -22.60 5.36
#